data_AF-A0A2S5MS75-F1
#
_entry.id   AF-A0A2S5MS75-F1
#
_cell.length_a   1.000
_cell.length_b   1.000
_cell.length_c   1.000
_cell.angle_alpha   90.00
_cell.angle_beta   90.00
_cell.angle_gamma   90.00
#
_symmetry.space_group_name_H-M   'P 1'
#
loop_
_entity.id
_entity.type
_entity.pdbx_description
1 polymer ?
#
loop_
_entity_poly.entity_id
_entity_poly.type
_entity_poly.pdbx_seq_one_letter_code
_entity_poly.pdbx_strand_id
1 'polypeptide(L)'
;MSELAKLPIDDLVRAAERELAMRERVYPNWVKGGRMPAEKAAHEIKAMRQIADVLAIFQKFEVPLRDCIRQRLADLKEFERHPAVENIRDAFPDAELIIHDLPTCGETKEAHS
;
A
#
# COMPACT_ATOMS: atom_id res chain seq x y z
N MET A 1 -1.30 1.05 27.70
CA MET A 1 -1.42 1.65 26.36
C MET A 1 -1.92 0.55 25.44
N SER A 2 -3.15 0.66 24.93
CA SER A 2 -3.78 -0.38 24.12
C SER A 2 -2.93 -0.66 22.89
N GLU A 3 -2.65 -1.92 22.63
CA GLU A 3 -2.14 -2.38 21.33
C GLU A 3 -3.11 -1.84 20.27
N LEU A 4 -2.60 -1.05 19.32
CA LEU A 4 -3.36 -0.56 18.18
C LEU A 4 -3.69 -1.78 17.32
N ALA A 5 -4.81 -2.43 17.62
CA ALA A 5 -5.31 -3.55 16.84
C ALA A 5 -5.45 -3.08 15.39
N LYS A 6 -4.66 -3.69 14.49
CA LYS A 6 -4.66 -3.35 13.07
C LYS A 6 -6.02 -3.72 12.49
N LEU A 7 -6.76 -2.72 11.99
CA LEU A 7 -8.02 -2.95 11.30
C LEU A 7 -7.75 -3.49 9.88
N PRO A 8 -8.53 -4.46 9.40
CA PRO A 8 -8.54 -4.87 7.99
C PRO A 8 -8.82 -3.69 7.06
N ILE A 9 -8.15 -3.64 5.91
CA ILE A 9 -8.37 -2.55 4.95
C ILE A 9 -9.81 -2.50 4.43
N ASP A 10 -10.47 -3.66 4.32
CA ASP A 10 -11.88 -3.76 3.97
C ASP A 10 -12.80 -3.05 4.97
N ASP A 11 -12.45 -3.05 6.26
CA ASP A 11 -13.23 -2.34 7.27
C ASP A 11 -13.02 -0.83 7.16
N LEU A 12 -11.80 -0.40 6.84
CA LEU A 12 -11.46 1.00 6.60
C LEU A 12 -12.18 1.56 5.37
N VAL A 13 -12.14 0.82 4.25
CA VAL A 13 -12.86 1.18 3.00
C VAL A 13 -14.35 1.33 3.29
N ARG A 14 -14.98 0.30 3.89
CA ARG A 14 -16.41 0.34 4.21
C ARG A 14 -16.78 1.49 5.15
N ALA A 15 -15.91 1.83 6.10
CA ALA A 15 -16.14 2.98 6.98
C ALA A 15 -16.09 4.31 6.22
N ALA A 16 -15.08 4.51 5.36
CA ALA A 16 -14.92 5.71 4.56
C ALA A 16 -16.07 5.89 3.56
N GLU A 17 -16.51 4.82 2.89
CA GLU A 17 -17.65 4.84 1.96
C GLU A 17 -18.96 5.21 2.66
N ARG A 18 -19.23 4.63 3.83
CA ARG A 18 -20.43 4.97 4.63
C ARG A 18 -20.42 6.44 5.04
N GLU A 19 -19.27 6.94 5.47
CA GLU A 19 -19.12 8.33 5.88
C GLU A 19 -19.29 9.27 4.68
N LEU A 20 -18.70 8.96 3.53
CA LEU A 20 -18.89 9.72 2.30
C LEU A 20 -20.39 9.80 1.91
N ALA A 21 -21.06 8.65 1.85
CA ALA A 21 -22.49 8.57 1.51
C ALA A 21 -23.36 9.34 2.53
N MET A 22 -22.99 9.29 3.81
CA MET A 22 -23.66 10.08 4.85
C MET A 22 -23.49 11.58 4.59
N ARG A 23 -22.27 12.06 4.35
CA ARG A 23 -21.98 13.48 4.08
C ARG A 23 -22.71 13.97 2.85
N GLU A 24 -22.67 13.22 1.75
CA GLU A 24 -23.40 13.55 0.51
C GLU A 24 -24.91 13.70 0.73
N ARG A 25 -25.49 12.89 1.63
CA ARG A 25 -26.92 12.93 1.95
C ARG A 25 -27.29 14.03 2.95
N VAL A 26 -26.46 14.24 3.97
CA VAL A 26 -26.81 15.09 5.13
C VAL A 26 -26.38 16.54 4.91
N TYR A 27 -25.19 16.76 4.35
CA TYR A 27 -24.63 18.11 4.24
C TYR A 27 -25.46 19.06 3.38
N PRO A 28 -26.10 18.64 2.26
CA PRO A 28 -26.97 19.55 1.51
C PRO A 28 -28.10 20.14 2.35
N ASN A 29 -28.72 19.33 3.22
CA ASN A 29 -29.75 19.79 4.14
C ASN A 29 -29.21 20.72 5.22
N TRP A 30 -27.98 20.47 5.69
CA TRP A 30 -27.31 21.37 6.64
C TRP A 30 -26.95 22.71 6.02
N VAL A 31 -26.52 22.72 4.75
CA VAL A 31 -26.27 23.96 4.00
C VAL A 31 -27.56 24.74 3.81
N LYS A 32 -28.63 24.08 3.33
CA LYS A 32 -29.95 24.71 3.19
C LYS A 32 -30.50 25.25 4.51
N GLY A 33 -30.24 24.56 5.61
CA GLY A 33 -30.63 24.96 6.96
C GLY A 33 -29.68 25.94 7.66
N GLY A 34 -28.65 26.45 6.98
CA GLY A 34 -27.69 27.41 7.55
C GLY A 34 -26.78 26.86 8.64
N ARG A 35 -26.69 25.53 8.81
CA ARG A 35 -25.84 24.87 9.81
C ARG A 35 -24.39 24.73 9.36
N MET A 36 -24.11 24.87 8.06
CA MET A 36 -22.78 24.76 7.47
C MET A 36 -22.67 25.60 6.19
N PRO A 37 -21.55 26.29 5.93
CA PRO A 37 -21.30 26.95 4.65
C PRO A 37 -21.20 25.94 3.49
N ALA A 38 -21.72 26.30 2.32
CA ALA A 38 -21.69 25.43 1.13
C ALA A 38 -20.27 25.03 0.72
N GLU A 39 -19.33 25.97 0.78
CA GLU A 39 -17.93 25.73 0.44
C GLU A 39 -17.27 24.70 1.35
N LYS A 40 -17.57 24.78 2.66
CA LYS A 40 -17.07 23.81 3.64
C LYS A 40 -17.65 22.42 3.38
N ALA A 41 -18.95 22.32 3.11
CA ALA A 41 -19.59 21.06 2.77
C ALA A 41 -18.94 20.40 1.53
N ALA A 42 -18.70 21.20 0.48
CA ALA A 42 -18.05 20.72 -0.74
C ALA A 42 -16.61 20.25 -0.49
N HIS A 43 -15.84 21.03 0.29
CA HIS A 43 -14.47 20.66 0.67
C HIS A 43 -14.42 19.34 1.44
N GLU A 44 -15.26 19.18 2.46
CA GLU A 44 -15.31 17.98 3.30
C GLU A 44 -15.75 16.72 2.55
N ILE A 45 -16.68 16.85 1.59
CA ILE A 45 -17.09 15.76 0.70
C ILE A 45 -15.93 15.39 -0.23
N LYS A 46 -15.25 16.37 -0.81
CA LYS A 46 -14.08 16.13 -1.67
C LYS A 46 -12.97 15.43 -0.92
N ALA A 47 -12.63 15.88 0.29
CA ALA A 47 -11.61 15.28 1.12
C ALA A 47 -11.96 13.82 1.48
N MET A 48 -13.20 13.56 1.91
CA MET A 48 -13.64 12.20 2.25
C MET A 48 -13.64 11.28 1.03
N ARG A 49 -13.97 11.79 -0.16
CA ARG A 49 -13.87 11.02 -1.40
C ARG A 49 -12.43 10.61 -1.69
N GLN A 50 -11.49 11.55 -1.60
CA GLN A 50 -10.08 11.24 -1.81
C GLN A 50 -9.56 10.20 -0.82
N ILE A 51 -10.02 10.23 0.44
CA ILE A 51 -9.70 9.20 1.43
C ILE A 51 -10.23 7.83 0.98
N ALA A 52 -11.50 7.75 0.58
CA ALA A 52 -12.10 6.51 0.09
C ALA A 52 -11.36 5.97 -1.14
N ASP A 53 -11.02 6.83 -2.11
CA ASP A 53 -10.31 6.47 -3.33
C ASP A 53 -8.92 5.90 -3.02
N VAL A 54 -8.16 6.55 -2.13
CA VAL A 54 -6.84 6.07 -1.70
C VAL A 54 -6.94 4.70 -1.03
N LEU A 55 -7.91 4.53 -0.12
CA LEU A 55 -8.12 3.24 0.54
C LEU A 55 -8.51 2.13 -0.44
N ALA A 56 -9.35 2.43 -1.43
CA ALA A 56 -9.74 1.48 -2.47
C ALA A 56 -8.55 1.06 -3.35
N ILE A 57 -7.63 1.99 -3.67
CA ILE A 57 -6.37 1.67 -4.35
C ILE A 57 -5.55 0.70 -3.49
N PHE A 58 -5.36 1.01 -2.20
CA PHE A 58 -4.60 0.13 -1.32
C PHE A 58 -5.25 -1.24 -1.16
N GLN A 59 -6.57 -1.33 -1.02
CA GLN A 59 -7.30 -2.59 -0.98
C GLN A 59 -7.03 -3.43 -2.23
N LYS A 60 -7.11 -2.80 -3.41
CA LYS A 60 -6.88 -3.47 -4.70
C LYS A 60 -5.46 -4.02 -4.83
N PHE A 61 -4.46 -3.30 -4.31
CA PHE A 61 -3.05 -3.63 -4.49
C PHE A 61 -2.41 -4.28 -3.26
N GLU A 62 -3.13 -4.48 -2.15
CA GLU A 62 -2.54 -5.00 -0.92
C GLU A 62 -1.87 -6.37 -1.13
N VAL A 63 -2.60 -7.30 -1.75
CA VAL A 63 -2.10 -8.66 -1.98
C VAL A 63 -0.95 -8.65 -3.00
N PRO A 64 -1.09 -8.07 -4.21
CA PRO A 64 0.02 -7.99 -5.15
C PRO A 64 1.28 -7.33 -4.59
N LEU A 65 1.12 -6.23 -3.83
CA LEU A 65 2.25 -5.53 -3.22
C LEU A 65 2.94 -6.41 -2.18
N ARG A 66 2.16 -7.07 -1.31
CA ARG A 66 2.68 -7.96 -0.28
C ARG A 66 3.44 -9.14 -0.90
N ASP A 67 2.89 -9.73 -1.95
CA ASP A 67 3.50 -10.86 -2.63
C ASP A 67 4.78 -10.45 -3.36
N CYS A 68 4.78 -9.28 -4.00
CA CYS A 68 6.01 -8.74 -4.58
C CYS A 68 7.08 -8.50 -3.52
N ILE A 69 6.74 -7.88 -2.38
CA ILE A 69 7.70 -7.67 -1.28
C ILE A 69 8.25 -9.01 -0.77
N ARG A 70 7.39 -10.01 -0.58
CA ARG A 70 7.82 -11.35 -0.15
C ARG A 70 8.77 -11.99 -1.15
N GLN A 71 8.46 -11.92 -2.43
CA GLN A 71 9.32 -12.45 -3.48
C GLN A 71 10.68 -11.76 -3.47
N ARG A 72 10.70 -10.42 -3.41
CA ARG A 72 11.95 -9.65 -3.33
C ARG A 72 12.81 -10.05 -2.13
N LEU A 73 12.19 -10.22 -0.97
CA LEU A 73 12.90 -10.66 0.23
C LEU A 73 13.43 -12.10 0.11
N ALA A 74 12.74 -12.96 -0.64
CA ALA A 74 13.22 -14.31 -0.92
C ALA A 74 14.42 -14.28 -1.87
N ASP A 75 14.34 -13.52 -2.96
CA ASP A 75 15.43 -13.36 -3.93
C ASP A 75 16.69 -12.84 -3.24
N LEU A 76 16.56 -11.80 -2.39
CA LEU A 76 17.67 -11.26 -1.61
C LEU A 76 18.34 -12.31 -0.71
N LYS A 77 17.54 -13.12 -0.02
CA LYS A 77 18.07 -14.20 0.84
C LYS A 77 18.76 -15.30 0.05
N GLU A 78 18.32 -15.58 -1.16
CA GLU A 78 18.96 -16.54 -2.04
C GLU A 78 20.32 -16.01 -2.51
N PHE A 79 20.39 -14.74 -2.94
CA PHE A 79 21.65 -14.08 -3.30
C PHE A 79 22.66 -14.09 -2.15
N GLU A 80 22.23 -13.76 -0.93
CA GLU A 80 23.11 -13.78 0.25
C GLU A 80 23.73 -15.15 0.54
N ARG A 81 23.05 -16.24 0.14
CA ARG A 81 23.50 -17.62 0.33
C ARG A 81 24.25 -18.18 -0.88
N HIS A 82 24.45 -17.39 -1.91
CA HIS A 82 25.12 -17.86 -3.12
C HIS A 82 26.62 -18.09 -2.81
N PRO A 83 27.22 -19.23 -3.18
CA PRO A 83 28.61 -19.55 -2.85
C PRO A 83 29.62 -18.50 -3.34
N ALA A 84 29.33 -17.82 -4.46
CA ALA A 84 30.16 -16.71 -4.93
C ALA A 84 30.19 -15.52 -3.96
N VAL A 85 29.08 -15.25 -3.26
CA VAL A 85 29.03 -14.20 -2.22
C VAL A 85 29.84 -14.61 -1.00
N GLU A 86 29.75 -15.87 -0.58
CA GLU A 86 30.60 -16.41 0.50
C GLU A 86 32.09 -16.31 0.14
N ASN A 87 32.47 -16.75 -1.06
CA ASN A 87 33.86 -16.66 -1.53
C ASN A 87 34.40 -15.22 -1.57
N ILE A 88 33.56 -14.24 -1.95
CA ILE A 88 33.95 -12.84 -1.99
C ILE A 88 34.11 -12.30 -0.56
N ARG A 89 33.22 -12.64 0.37
CA ARG A 89 33.33 -12.24 1.78
C ARG A 89 34.57 -12.82 2.45
N ASP A 90 34.91 -14.08 2.15
CA ASP A 90 36.12 -14.71 2.66
C ASP A 90 37.39 -14.02 2.11
N ALA A 91 37.39 -13.65 0.83
CA ALA A 91 38.51 -12.95 0.20
C ALA A 91 38.62 -11.47 0.59
N PHE A 92 37.49 -10.82 0.88
CA PHE A 92 37.38 -9.40 1.19
C PHE A 92 36.34 -9.18 2.32
N PRO A 93 36.75 -9.30 3.59
CA PRO A 93 35.83 -9.26 4.75
C PRO A 93 35.03 -7.96 4.89
N ASP A 94 35.61 -6.85 4.44
CA ASP A 94 35.01 -5.50 4.52
C ASP A 94 34.26 -5.11 3.23
N ALA A 95 34.09 -6.03 2.27
CA ALA A 95 33.42 -5.71 1.02
C ALA A 95 31.90 -5.53 1.22
N GLU A 96 31.37 -4.42 0.71
CA GLU A 96 29.93 -4.19 0.63
C GLU A 96 29.36 -4.77 -0.66
N LEU A 97 28.25 -5.51 -0.55
CA LEU A 97 27.56 -6.07 -1.71
C LEU A 97 26.45 -5.12 -2.17
N ILE A 98 26.57 -4.59 -3.39
CA ILE A 98 25.58 -3.70 -4.00
C ILE A 98 24.87 -4.46 -5.12
N ILE A 99 23.55 -4.59 -5.02
CA ILE A 99 22.72 -5.26 -6.04
C ILE A 99 22.01 -4.17 -6.86
N HIS A 100 22.42 -3.99 -8.11
CA HIS A 100 21.87 -2.93 -8.97
C HIS A 100 20.58 -3.33 -9.70
N ASP A 101 20.37 -4.63 -9.99
CA ASP A 101 19.22 -5.12 -10.75
C ASP A 101 18.65 -6.39 -10.11
N LEU A 102 17.71 -6.25 -9.18
CA LEU A 102 16.91 -7.38 -8.75
C LEU A 102 15.81 -7.64 -9.81
N PRO A 103 15.53 -8.90 -10.21
CA PRO A 103 14.54 -9.24 -11.25
C PRO A 103 13.14 -8.73 -10.90
N THR A 104 12.54 -7.91 -11.76
CA THR A 104 11.25 -7.27 -11.45
C THR A 104 10.13 -8.30 -11.23
N CYS A 105 9.23 -8.02 -10.26
CA CYS A 105 8.03 -8.82 -10.02
C CYS A 105 7.17 -8.80 -11.29
N GLY A 106 7.41 -9.72 -12.22
CA GLY A 106 6.76 -9.69 -13.53
C GLY A 106 7.43 -10.54 -14.62
N GLU A 107 8.69 -10.94 -14.47
CA GLU A 107 9.32 -11.85 -15.43
C GLU A 107 8.92 -13.31 -15.13
N THR A 108 7.71 -13.69 -15.57
CA THR A 108 7.43 -15.09 -15.88
C THR A 108 8.45 -15.53 -16.92
N LYS A 109 9.42 -16.35 -16.52
CA LYS A 109 10.30 -17.06 -17.44
C LYS A 109 9.42 -17.87 -18.39
N GLU A 110 9.20 -17.35 -19.60
CA GLU A 110 8.77 -18.20 -20.71
C GLU A 110 9.90 -19.21 -20.94
N ALA A 111 9.65 -20.43 -20.46
CA ALA A 111 10.50 -21.58 -20.75
C ALA A 111 10.40 -21.85 -22.25
N HIS A 112 11.35 -21.30 -23.01
CA HIS A 112 11.56 -21.73 -24.39
C HIS A 112 12.36 -23.04 -24.37
N SER A 113 11.72 -24.03 -24.98
CA SER A 113 12.14 -25.42 -25.18
C SER A 113 13.38 -25.56 -26.06
#